data_AF-A0A2S5G737-F1
#
_entry.id   AF-A0A2S5G737-F1
#
_cell.length_a   1.000
_cell.length_b   1.000
_cell.length_c   1.000
_cell.angle_alpha   90.00
_cell.angle_beta   90.00
_cell.angle_gamma   90.00
#
_symmetry.space_group_name_H-M   'P 1'
#
loop_
_entity.id
_entity.type
_entity.pdbx_description
1 polymer ?
#
loop_
_entity_poly.entity_id
_entity_poly.type
_entity_poly.pdbx_seq_one_letter_code
_entity_poly.pdbx_strand_id
1 'polypeptide(L)'
;MNKREKLALRSHDITIGLGNKQVPEFEIITEIGNMIKLALNIRGLPMIPYETLKMAAYHFLDITPHMCKSIVENLGEIEFVKISSEGKEIKGVLPTVPFYDDIYEGVGEFAETKKINETEQLAVTILEKLTTSPVSSSTIYELGAERKLVQRNLYIGEQGNYIINKRSRGKDILLSPVYFSENADLFSDLVAKSGAKSVQKILKLIKQAQGIPLHIVEQQKEIQGVKLTEAEINLLKSLAHDSIIKPPSIKTSHAGQNYFLFTPKPGNARLSPTKREVYERAMALVSAVRQGQYLPKKFAIRNPPAILRKLKNDYEIGASTEALEQYRQLTVLRVGKLVTTPSGWHKFKLIDTEENIEAINLALELVSVGEGQGLEVDDQMRLAINQGQTYVESLISAVKLKESTNVALSEEHQEEVDNIFLGGV
;
A
#
# COMPACT_ATOMS: atom_id res chain seq x y z
N MET A 1 0.46 3.40 16.90
CA MET A 1 -0.57 2.36 16.95
C MET A 1 -0.49 1.56 18.24
N ASN A 2 -1.64 1.42 18.90
CA ASN A 2 -1.84 0.54 20.05
C ASN A 2 -1.93 -0.95 19.58
N LYS A 3 -2.11 -1.89 20.53
CA LYS A 3 -2.14 -3.33 20.22
C LYS A 3 -3.34 -3.72 19.34
N ARG A 4 -4.51 -3.14 19.60
CA ARG A 4 -5.76 -3.41 18.87
C ARG A 4 -5.73 -2.97 17.41
N GLU A 5 -5.25 -1.76 17.14
CA GLU A 5 -5.09 -1.26 15.76
C GLU A 5 -4.12 -2.15 14.97
N LYS A 6 -3.06 -2.63 15.62
CA LYS A 6 -2.10 -3.55 14.97
C LYS A 6 -2.75 -4.87 14.62
N LEU A 7 -3.55 -5.44 15.50
CA LEU A 7 -4.30 -6.66 15.20
C LEU A 7 -5.20 -6.43 13.99
N ALA A 8 -5.98 -5.35 13.98
CA ALA A 8 -6.88 -5.00 12.90
C ALA A 8 -6.12 -4.84 11.56
N LEU A 9 -5.04 -4.06 11.55
CA LEU A 9 -4.20 -3.83 10.37
C LEU A 9 -3.57 -5.13 9.82
N ARG A 10 -3.09 -6.02 10.71
CA ARG A 10 -2.44 -7.26 10.29
C ARG A 10 -3.45 -8.31 9.82
N SER A 11 -4.61 -8.39 10.44
CA SER A 11 -5.75 -9.16 9.94
C SER A 11 -6.15 -8.71 8.53
N HIS A 12 -6.18 -7.40 8.28
CA HIS A 12 -6.41 -6.85 6.95
C HIS A 12 -5.33 -7.29 5.94
N ASP A 13 -4.05 -7.18 6.29
CA ASP A 13 -2.96 -7.60 5.40
C ASP A 13 -2.98 -9.10 5.07
N ILE A 14 -3.26 -9.95 6.06
CA ILE A 14 -3.40 -11.40 5.86
C ILE A 14 -4.54 -11.66 4.88
N THR A 15 -5.69 -11.01 5.08
CA THR A 15 -6.88 -11.17 4.25
C THR A 15 -6.65 -10.69 2.81
N ILE A 16 -5.94 -9.57 2.62
CA ILE A 16 -5.52 -9.12 1.29
C ILE A 16 -4.67 -10.19 0.59
N GLY A 17 -3.68 -10.77 1.29
CA GLY A 17 -2.83 -11.81 0.70
C GLY A 17 -3.62 -13.06 0.33
N LEU A 18 -4.51 -13.52 1.23
CA LEU A 18 -5.34 -14.70 1.02
C LEU A 18 -6.25 -14.57 -0.20
N GLY A 19 -6.77 -13.38 -0.48
CA GLY A 19 -7.77 -13.17 -1.53
C GLY A 19 -8.99 -14.05 -1.27
N ASN A 20 -9.32 -14.92 -2.22
CA ASN A 20 -10.44 -15.87 -2.13
C ASN A 20 -10.07 -17.23 -1.48
N LYS A 21 -8.82 -17.44 -1.05
CA LYS A 21 -8.36 -18.70 -0.46
C LYS A 21 -8.92 -18.84 0.96
N GLN A 22 -9.51 -20.00 1.24
CA GLN A 22 -10.03 -20.32 2.57
C GLN A 22 -9.00 -21.10 3.38
N VAL A 23 -8.80 -20.68 4.63
CA VAL A 23 -7.96 -21.35 5.61
C VAL A 23 -8.86 -21.73 6.79
N PRO A 24 -9.13 -23.04 7.01
CA PRO A 24 -10.03 -23.48 8.07
C PRO A 24 -9.65 -22.98 9.46
N GLU A 25 -8.36 -22.77 9.71
CA GLU A 25 -7.85 -22.27 10.99
C GLU A 25 -8.04 -20.75 11.21
N PHE A 26 -8.44 -20.00 10.18
CA PHE A 26 -8.58 -18.54 10.19
C PHE A 26 -10.04 -18.10 10.07
N GLU A 27 -10.65 -17.80 11.21
CA GLU A 27 -12.04 -17.36 11.29
C GLU A 27 -12.09 -15.86 11.61
N ILE A 28 -11.55 -15.48 12.76
CA ILE A 28 -11.64 -14.14 13.32
C ILE A 28 -10.74 -13.17 12.56
N ILE A 29 -9.53 -13.57 12.17
CA ILE A 29 -8.63 -12.66 11.43
C ILE A 29 -9.15 -12.37 10.02
N THR A 30 -9.82 -13.34 9.39
CA THR A 30 -10.45 -13.17 8.07
C THR A 30 -11.70 -12.30 8.19
N GLU A 31 -12.48 -12.47 9.25
CA GLU A 31 -13.64 -11.62 9.55
C GLU A 31 -13.22 -10.15 9.75
N ILE A 32 -12.25 -9.91 10.64
CA ILE A 32 -11.69 -8.58 10.92
C ILE A 32 -11.13 -7.93 9.66
N GLY A 33 -10.33 -8.68 8.88
CA GLY A 33 -9.73 -8.15 7.65
C GLY A 33 -10.77 -7.79 6.60
N ASN A 34 -11.83 -8.59 6.44
CA ASN A 34 -12.91 -8.29 5.52
C ASN A 34 -13.79 -7.13 5.98
N MET A 35 -13.98 -6.93 7.29
CA MET A 35 -14.64 -5.73 7.82
C MET A 35 -13.90 -4.46 7.38
N ILE A 36 -12.58 -4.43 7.53
CA ILE A 36 -11.76 -3.29 7.09
C ILE A 36 -11.84 -3.12 5.57
N LYS A 37 -11.63 -4.21 4.81
CA LYS A 37 -11.67 -4.19 3.35
C LYS A 37 -13.00 -3.62 2.84
N LEU A 38 -14.12 -4.02 3.42
CA LEU A 38 -15.44 -3.49 3.06
C LEU A 38 -15.59 -2.02 3.46
N ALA A 39 -15.26 -1.68 4.72
CA ALA A 39 -15.42 -0.33 5.28
C ALA A 39 -14.63 0.72 4.48
N LEU A 40 -13.39 0.44 4.11
CA LEU A 40 -12.56 1.33 3.30
C LEU A 40 -13.20 1.67 1.95
N ASN A 41 -13.82 0.68 1.33
CA ASN A 41 -14.34 0.81 -0.03
C ASN A 41 -15.75 1.42 -0.08
N ILE A 42 -16.60 1.17 0.91
CA ILE A 42 -17.96 1.75 0.94
C ILE A 42 -18.01 3.16 1.53
N ARG A 43 -16.93 3.63 2.14
CA ARG A 43 -16.87 4.94 2.79
C ARG A 43 -17.27 6.07 1.85
N GLY A 44 -18.19 6.92 2.33
CA GLY A 44 -18.65 8.11 1.61
C GLY A 44 -19.63 7.83 0.47
N LEU A 45 -19.99 6.57 0.24
CA LEU A 45 -21.04 6.22 -0.70
C LEU A 45 -22.43 6.53 -0.10
N PRO A 46 -23.43 6.84 -0.94
CA PRO A 46 -24.82 6.96 -0.50
C PRO A 46 -25.37 5.60 -0.04
N MET A 47 -26.65 5.57 0.36
CA MET A 47 -27.35 4.33 0.69
C MET A 47 -27.21 3.27 -0.42
N ILE A 48 -26.66 2.10 -0.09
CA ILE A 48 -26.36 1.03 -1.03
C ILE A 48 -27.39 -0.09 -0.90
N PRO A 49 -28.07 -0.51 -1.98
CA PRO A 49 -28.89 -1.72 -1.96
C PRO A 49 -28.05 -2.95 -1.60
N TYR A 50 -28.53 -3.79 -0.68
CA TYR A 50 -27.73 -4.89 -0.13
C TYR A 50 -27.30 -5.90 -1.19
N GLU A 51 -28.15 -6.21 -2.17
CA GLU A 51 -27.80 -7.12 -3.28
C GLU A 51 -26.67 -6.56 -4.15
N THR A 52 -26.67 -5.25 -4.41
CA THR A 52 -25.58 -4.59 -5.15
C THR A 52 -24.28 -4.64 -4.34
N LEU A 53 -24.35 -4.36 -3.03
CA LEU A 53 -23.20 -4.44 -2.14
C LEU A 53 -22.61 -5.85 -2.10
N LYS A 54 -23.46 -6.87 -1.96
CA LYS A 54 -23.07 -8.28 -1.88
C LYS A 54 -22.34 -8.73 -3.15
N MET A 55 -22.83 -8.34 -4.33
CA MET A 55 -22.17 -8.66 -5.60
C MET A 55 -20.86 -7.91 -5.78
N ALA A 56 -20.83 -6.61 -5.48
CA ALA A 56 -19.61 -5.82 -5.56
C ALA A 56 -18.53 -6.35 -4.59
N ALA A 57 -18.91 -6.68 -3.35
CA ALA A 57 -18.02 -7.23 -2.35
C ALA A 57 -17.43 -8.58 -2.78
N TYR A 58 -18.22 -9.45 -3.40
CA TYR A 58 -17.71 -10.72 -3.93
C TYR A 58 -16.72 -10.53 -5.08
N HIS A 59 -17.04 -9.66 -6.03
CA HIS A 59 -16.26 -9.54 -7.26
C HIS A 59 -15.01 -8.67 -7.12
N PHE A 60 -15.06 -7.59 -6.34
CA PHE A 60 -13.94 -6.66 -6.20
C PHE A 60 -13.14 -6.89 -4.92
N LEU A 61 -13.78 -7.45 -3.87
CA LEU A 61 -13.14 -7.62 -2.57
C LEU A 61 -12.93 -9.08 -2.16
N ASP A 62 -13.27 -10.06 -3.00
CA ASP A 62 -13.20 -11.49 -2.68
C ASP A 62 -14.01 -11.89 -1.43
N ILE A 63 -14.97 -11.06 -1.01
CA ILE A 63 -15.81 -11.34 0.16
C ILE A 63 -16.92 -12.29 -0.26
N THR A 64 -16.89 -13.52 0.23
CA THR A 64 -17.90 -14.51 -0.13
C THR A 64 -19.32 -14.06 0.29
N PRO A 65 -20.36 -14.37 -0.50
CA PRO A 65 -21.72 -13.89 -0.24
C PRO A 65 -22.28 -14.29 1.14
N HIS A 66 -21.87 -15.44 1.67
CA HIS A 66 -22.31 -15.91 2.99
C HIS A 66 -21.65 -15.14 4.14
N MET A 67 -20.41 -14.68 3.96
CA MET A 67 -19.73 -13.83 4.95
C MET A 67 -20.21 -12.38 4.90
N CYS A 68 -20.63 -11.89 3.73
CA CYS A 68 -21.01 -10.49 3.53
C CYS A 68 -22.08 -10.02 4.53
N LYS A 69 -23.08 -10.85 4.82
CA LYS A 69 -24.11 -10.53 5.81
C LYS A 69 -23.51 -10.27 7.20
N SER A 70 -22.73 -11.22 7.69
CA SER A 70 -22.08 -11.14 9.02
C SER A 70 -21.16 -9.93 9.11
N ILE A 71 -20.40 -9.64 8.04
CA ILE A 71 -19.51 -8.48 7.99
C ILE A 71 -20.29 -7.17 8.08
N VAL A 72 -21.40 -7.05 7.33
CA VAL A 72 -22.26 -5.86 7.38
C VAL A 72 -22.90 -5.70 8.76
N GLU A 73 -23.36 -6.79 9.37
CA GLU A 73 -23.92 -6.78 10.72
C GLU A 73 -22.88 -6.33 11.76
N ASN A 74 -21.68 -6.90 11.74
CA ASN A 74 -20.58 -6.49 12.63
C ASN A 74 -20.15 -5.03 12.42
N LEU A 75 -20.12 -4.55 11.17
CA LEU A 75 -19.88 -3.14 10.88
C LEU A 75 -21.01 -2.25 11.43
N GLY A 76 -22.24 -2.78 11.50
CA GLY A 76 -23.37 -2.13 12.15
C GLY A 76 -23.21 -2.06 13.67
N GLU A 77 -22.68 -3.10 14.30
CA GLU A 77 -22.40 -3.14 15.75
C GLU A 77 -21.42 -2.05 16.19
N ILE A 78 -20.42 -1.74 15.36
CA ILE A 78 -19.47 -0.64 15.60
C ILE A 78 -19.89 0.70 14.98
N GLU A 79 -21.16 0.83 14.56
CA GLU A 79 -21.75 2.04 13.98
C GLU A 79 -21.06 2.57 12.69
N PHE A 80 -20.31 1.71 11.99
CA PHE A 80 -19.68 2.07 10.71
C PHE A 80 -20.66 2.00 9.55
N VAL A 81 -21.79 1.31 9.72
CA VAL A 81 -22.91 1.34 8.79
C VAL A 81 -24.24 1.40 9.54
N LYS A 82 -25.24 2.02 8.91
CA LYS A 82 -26.64 1.91 9.33
C LYS A 82 -27.36 0.95 8.40
N ILE A 83 -27.95 -0.08 8.99
CA ILE A 83 -28.65 -1.14 8.25
C ILE A 83 -30.13 -0.78 8.14
N SER A 84 -30.64 -0.69 6.92
CA SER A 84 -32.08 -0.68 6.66
C SER A 84 -32.56 -2.10 6.44
N SER A 85 -33.38 -2.59 7.35
CA SER A 85 -33.95 -3.94 7.28
C SER A 85 -35.47 -3.92 7.17
N GLU A 86 -36.00 -4.97 6.55
CA GLU A 86 -37.41 -5.31 6.59
C GLU A 86 -37.51 -6.71 7.24
N GLY A 87 -37.91 -6.75 8.50
CA GLY A 87 -37.82 -7.98 9.31
C GLY A 87 -36.37 -8.44 9.49
N LYS A 88 -36.03 -9.64 8.99
CA LYS A 88 -34.68 -10.24 9.05
C LYS A 88 -33.85 -10.01 7.78
N GLU A 89 -34.43 -9.37 6.77
CA GLU A 89 -33.79 -9.15 5.48
C GLU A 89 -33.16 -7.75 5.44
N ILE A 90 -31.90 -7.68 5.03
CA ILE A 90 -31.18 -6.41 4.84
C ILE A 90 -31.57 -5.87 3.46
N LYS A 91 -32.22 -4.70 3.40
CA LYS A 91 -32.60 -4.04 2.14
C LYS A 91 -31.50 -3.10 1.65
N GLY A 92 -30.83 -2.42 2.57
CA GLY A 92 -29.68 -1.60 2.20
C GLY A 92 -28.83 -1.18 3.38
N VAL A 93 -27.70 -0.58 3.04
CA VAL A 93 -26.60 -0.25 3.94
C VAL A 93 -26.20 1.20 3.68
N LEU A 94 -26.32 2.05 4.70
CA LEU A 94 -25.83 3.43 4.65
C LEU A 94 -24.46 3.51 5.34
N PRO A 95 -23.37 3.77 4.61
CA PRO A 95 -22.05 3.91 5.20
C PRO A 95 -21.94 5.14 6.10
N THR A 96 -21.47 4.94 7.33
CA THR A 96 -21.11 5.99 8.31
C THR A 96 -19.64 5.89 8.74
N VAL A 97 -18.83 5.21 7.91
CA VAL A 97 -17.42 4.90 8.16
C VAL A 97 -16.59 6.16 8.43
N PRO A 98 -15.81 6.20 9.54
CA PRO A 98 -14.98 7.34 9.91
C PRO A 98 -13.69 7.45 9.06
N PHE A 99 -12.77 8.34 9.44
CA PHE A 99 -11.49 8.50 8.73
C PHE A 99 -10.56 7.30 8.98
N TYR A 100 -9.51 7.15 8.15
CA TYR A 100 -8.70 5.92 8.09
C TYR A 100 -8.12 5.46 9.43
N ASP A 101 -7.56 6.39 10.22
CA ASP A 101 -7.00 6.07 11.54
C ASP A 101 -8.08 5.52 12.48
N ASP A 102 -9.28 6.10 12.41
CA ASP A 102 -10.43 5.70 13.22
C ASP A 102 -11.03 4.34 12.79
N ILE A 103 -10.84 3.92 11.53
CA ILE A 103 -11.32 2.62 11.03
C ILE A 103 -10.60 1.47 11.73
N TYR A 104 -9.27 1.53 11.77
CA TYR A 104 -8.46 0.49 12.41
C TYR A 104 -8.63 0.48 13.92
N GLU A 105 -8.91 1.64 14.52
CA GLU A 105 -9.25 1.73 15.94
C GLU A 105 -10.60 1.06 16.24
N GLY A 106 -11.68 1.45 15.54
CA GLY A 106 -13.02 0.90 15.79
C GLY A 106 -13.14 -0.60 15.47
N VAL A 107 -12.54 -1.06 14.38
CA VAL A 107 -12.48 -2.51 14.09
C VAL A 107 -11.53 -3.23 15.07
N GLY A 108 -10.49 -2.55 15.55
CA GLY A 108 -9.60 -3.06 16.60
C GLY A 108 -10.32 -3.28 17.93
N GLU A 109 -11.23 -2.38 18.30
CA GLU A 109 -12.10 -2.54 19.48
C GLU A 109 -13.00 -3.77 19.36
N PHE A 110 -13.64 -3.96 18.19
CA PHE A 110 -14.38 -5.18 17.90
C PHE A 110 -13.50 -6.42 18.03
N ALA A 111 -12.29 -6.39 17.46
CA ALA A 111 -11.36 -7.50 17.51
C ALA A 111 -10.95 -7.90 18.93
N GLU A 112 -10.84 -6.95 19.87
CA GLU A 112 -10.54 -7.24 21.29
C GLU A 112 -11.68 -7.97 22.00
N THR A 113 -12.92 -7.81 21.56
CA THR A 113 -14.06 -8.58 22.09
C THR A 113 -14.04 -10.04 21.64
N LYS A 114 -13.31 -10.34 20.56
CA LYS A 114 -13.20 -11.68 19.99
C LYS A 114 -11.93 -12.37 20.47
N LYS A 115 -12.02 -13.68 20.71
CA LYS A 115 -10.86 -14.49 21.10
C LYS A 115 -10.26 -15.13 19.86
N ILE A 116 -9.16 -14.57 19.37
CA ILE A 116 -8.36 -15.20 18.32
C ILE A 116 -7.68 -16.48 18.84
N ASN A 117 -7.58 -17.48 17.97
CA ASN A 117 -6.94 -18.74 18.32
C ASN A 117 -5.40 -18.63 18.24
N GLU A 118 -4.69 -19.67 18.69
CA GLU A 118 -3.22 -19.66 18.74
C GLU A 118 -2.59 -19.56 17.34
N THR A 119 -3.18 -20.23 16.35
CA THR A 119 -2.73 -20.18 14.94
C THR A 119 -2.85 -18.76 14.40
N GLU A 120 -4.00 -18.11 14.60
CA GLU A 120 -4.25 -16.73 14.18
C GLU A 120 -3.32 -15.73 14.87
N GLN A 121 -3.15 -15.88 16.19
CA GLN A 121 -2.23 -15.05 16.97
C GLN A 121 -0.79 -15.18 16.46
N LEU A 122 -0.36 -16.39 16.10
CA LEU A 122 0.97 -16.63 15.53
C LEU A 122 1.09 -16.01 14.13
N ALA A 123 0.08 -16.17 13.27
CA ALA A 123 0.07 -15.57 11.93
C ALA A 123 0.23 -14.04 11.99
N VAL A 124 -0.54 -13.37 12.86
CA VAL A 124 -0.45 -11.93 13.10
C VAL A 124 0.93 -11.52 13.61
N THR A 125 1.49 -12.29 14.56
CA THR A 125 2.81 -12.01 15.14
C THR A 125 3.95 -12.17 14.11
N ILE A 126 3.88 -13.21 13.28
CA ILE A 126 4.83 -13.44 12.18
C ILE A 126 4.76 -12.27 11.21
N LEU A 127 3.55 -11.91 10.75
CA LEU A 127 3.39 -10.84 9.79
C LEU A 127 3.82 -9.49 10.37
N GLU A 128 3.53 -9.19 11.64
CA GLU A 128 3.99 -7.97 12.30
C GLU A 128 5.52 -7.84 12.21
N LYS A 129 6.28 -8.91 12.49
CA LYS A 129 7.73 -8.91 12.29
C LYS A 129 8.10 -8.65 10.84
N LEU A 130 7.49 -9.38 9.91
CA LEU A 130 7.78 -9.28 8.48
C LEU A 130 7.43 -7.93 7.85
N THR A 131 6.51 -7.15 8.43
CA THR A 131 6.21 -5.79 7.97
C THR A 131 7.31 -4.79 8.29
N THR A 132 8.13 -5.07 9.31
CA THR A 132 9.20 -4.15 9.73
C THR A 132 10.51 -4.38 8.99
N SER A 133 10.81 -5.63 8.63
CA SER A 133 11.99 -6.03 7.87
C SER A 133 11.84 -7.48 7.44
N PRO A 134 12.46 -7.90 6.32
CA PRO A 134 12.71 -9.30 6.07
C PRO A 134 13.54 -9.93 7.20
N VAL A 135 13.28 -11.20 7.52
CA VAL A 135 13.96 -11.92 8.61
C VAL A 135 14.30 -13.35 8.21
N SER A 136 15.27 -13.97 8.89
CA SER A 136 15.55 -15.40 8.73
C SER A 136 14.38 -16.23 9.24
N SER A 137 14.09 -17.37 8.60
CA SER A 137 13.10 -18.33 9.10
C SER A 137 13.40 -18.79 10.52
N SER A 138 14.69 -18.91 10.88
CA SER A 138 15.14 -19.24 12.25
C SER A 138 14.60 -18.27 13.31
N THR A 139 14.51 -16.96 12.99
CA THR A 139 13.98 -15.93 13.88
C THR A 139 12.50 -16.13 14.20
N ILE A 140 11.75 -16.78 13.30
CA ILE A 140 10.35 -17.13 13.55
C ILE A 140 10.24 -18.33 14.48
N TYR A 141 11.13 -19.31 14.37
CA TYR A 141 11.18 -20.44 15.31
C TYR A 141 11.58 -20.02 16.74
N GLU A 142 12.27 -18.89 16.90
CA GLU A 142 12.63 -18.31 18.19
C GLU A 142 11.46 -17.60 18.91
N LEU A 143 10.26 -17.56 18.32
CA LEU A 143 9.06 -16.96 18.93
C LEU A 143 8.53 -17.71 20.16
N GLY A 144 9.00 -18.94 20.41
CA GLY A 144 8.57 -19.76 21.54
C GLY A 144 7.29 -20.58 21.30
N ALA A 145 6.75 -20.57 20.07
CA ALA A 145 5.64 -21.42 19.67
C ALA A 145 6.10 -22.85 19.30
N GLU A 146 5.19 -23.82 19.32
CA GLU A 146 5.49 -25.19 18.91
C GLU A 146 5.99 -25.23 17.46
N ARG A 147 7.05 -25.99 17.19
CA ARG A 147 7.67 -26.09 15.86
C ARG A 147 6.69 -26.49 14.76
N LYS A 148 5.75 -27.40 15.04
CA LYS A 148 4.71 -27.82 14.09
C LYS A 148 3.75 -26.68 13.76
N LEU A 149 3.34 -25.92 14.77
CA LEU A 149 2.47 -24.76 14.61
C LEU A 149 3.14 -23.66 13.77
N VAL A 150 4.44 -23.41 14.01
CA VAL A 150 5.25 -22.48 13.21
C VAL A 150 5.33 -22.94 11.76
N GLN A 151 5.64 -24.22 11.52
CA GLN A 151 5.71 -24.78 10.15
C GLN A 151 4.39 -24.66 9.42
N ARG A 152 3.27 -24.97 10.10
CA ARG A 152 1.92 -24.84 9.53
C ARG A 152 1.63 -23.38 9.17
N ASN A 153 1.95 -22.43 10.05
CA ASN A 153 1.75 -21.00 9.79
C ASN A 153 2.59 -20.46 8.64
N LEU A 154 3.85 -20.87 8.52
CA LEU A 154 4.70 -20.48 7.40
C LEU A 154 4.16 -21.07 6.08
N TYR A 155 3.75 -22.33 6.09
CA TYR A 155 3.12 -22.97 4.94
C TYR A 155 1.84 -22.25 4.52
N ILE A 156 0.93 -21.98 5.46
CA ILE A 156 -0.30 -21.22 5.19
C ILE A 156 0.04 -19.83 4.66
N GLY A 157 1.06 -19.15 5.19
CA GLY A 157 1.47 -17.82 4.72
C GLY A 157 2.03 -17.78 3.31
N GLU A 158 2.82 -18.79 2.94
CA GLU A 158 3.32 -18.94 1.57
C GLU A 158 2.18 -19.27 0.60
N GLN A 159 1.34 -20.26 0.94
CA GLN A 159 0.18 -20.64 0.10
C GLN A 159 -0.87 -19.53 0.03
N GLY A 160 -1.00 -18.76 1.10
CA GLY A 160 -1.91 -17.62 1.24
C GLY A 160 -1.32 -16.31 0.72
N ASN A 161 -0.18 -16.32 0.03
CA ASN A 161 0.47 -15.15 -0.58
C ASN A 161 0.71 -13.95 0.36
N TYR A 162 0.74 -14.14 1.68
CA TYR A 162 1.07 -13.09 2.65
C TYR A 162 2.45 -13.27 3.29
N ILE A 163 3.18 -14.31 2.90
CA ILE A 163 4.61 -14.53 3.17
C ILE A 163 5.32 -14.95 1.87
N ILE A 164 6.45 -14.32 1.58
CA ILE A 164 7.39 -14.79 0.55
C ILE A 164 8.57 -15.44 1.27
N ASN A 165 8.99 -16.62 0.80
CA ASN A 165 10.20 -17.29 1.27
C ASN A 165 11.24 -17.33 0.14
N LYS A 166 12.43 -16.79 0.41
CA LYS A 166 13.54 -16.71 -0.55
C LYS A 166 14.82 -17.21 0.09
N ARG A 167 15.46 -18.16 -0.58
CA ARG A 167 16.77 -18.66 -0.16
C ARG A 167 17.86 -17.75 -0.72
N SER A 168 18.65 -17.14 0.16
CA SER A 168 19.78 -16.30 -0.21
C SER A 168 20.98 -16.53 0.72
N ARG A 169 22.17 -16.69 0.12
CA ARG A 169 23.43 -17.03 0.81
C ARG A 169 23.28 -18.19 1.81
N GLY A 170 22.52 -19.22 1.43
CA GLY A 170 22.28 -20.41 2.25
C GLY A 170 21.30 -20.22 3.41
N LYS A 171 20.66 -19.06 3.54
CA LYS A 171 19.64 -18.76 4.55
C LYS A 171 18.26 -18.63 3.89
N ASP A 172 17.24 -19.14 4.56
CA ASP A 172 15.85 -18.94 4.14
C ASP A 172 15.34 -17.64 4.76
N ILE A 173 15.07 -16.65 3.91
CA ILE A 173 14.63 -15.31 4.30
C ILE A 173 13.15 -15.16 3.98
N LEU A 174 12.39 -14.78 5.00
CA LEU A 174 10.97 -14.53 4.94
C LEU A 174 10.74 -13.03 4.76
N LEU A 175 9.79 -12.68 3.89
CA LEU A 175 9.43 -11.30 3.55
C LEU A 175 7.92 -11.14 3.53
N SER A 176 7.43 -9.94 3.86
CA SER A 176 6.04 -9.57 3.59
C SER A 176 5.88 -9.11 2.13
N PRO A 177 5.06 -9.76 1.29
CA PRO A 177 4.76 -9.28 -0.06
C PRO A 177 4.09 -7.90 -0.06
N VAL A 178 3.40 -7.52 1.02
CA VAL A 178 2.76 -6.21 1.16
C VAL A 178 3.78 -5.07 1.25
N TYR A 179 5.04 -5.32 1.61
CA TYR A 179 6.03 -4.26 1.80
C TYR A 179 7.31 -4.46 0.99
N PHE A 180 7.62 -5.69 0.59
CA PHE A 180 8.92 -6.04 0.03
C PHE A 180 8.83 -6.81 -1.30
N SER A 181 7.65 -6.96 -1.91
CA SER A 181 7.47 -7.80 -3.11
C SER A 181 8.26 -7.31 -4.33
N GLU A 182 8.31 -6.01 -4.58
CA GLU A 182 8.93 -5.46 -5.80
C GLU A 182 10.43 -5.80 -5.89
N ASN A 183 11.11 -5.93 -4.74
CA ASN A 183 12.56 -6.12 -4.65
C ASN A 183 12.92 -7.28 -3.71
N ALA A 184 12.10 -8.33 -3.69
CA ALA A 184 12.21 -9.41 -2.71
C ALA A 184 13.58 -10.11 -2.74
N ASP A 185 14.14 -10.37 -3.93
CA ASP A 185 15.44 -11.02 -4.08
C ASP A 185 16.57 -10.16 -3.49
N LEU A 186 16.55 -8.86 -3.76
CA LEU A 186 17.55 -7.92 -3.28
C LEU A 186 17.46 -7.74 -1.75
N PHE A 187 16.24 -7.63 -1.21
CA PHE A 187 16.01 -7.59 0.23
C PHE A 187 16.48 -8.87 0.93
N SER A 188 16.26 -10.03 0.30
CA SER A 188 16.72 -11.31 0.83
C SER A 188 18.25 -11.38 0.90
N ASP A 189 18.96 -10.92 -0.14
CA ASP A 189 20.42 -10.88 -0.16
C ASP A 189 20.98 -9.90 0.89
N LEU A 190 20.40 -8.71 1.00
CA LEU A 190 20.82 -7.71 1.98
C LEU A 190 20.64 -8.20 3.42
N VAL A 191 19.52 -8.85 3.73
CA VAL A 191 19.30 -9.40 5.07
C VAL A 191 20.23 -10.59 5.33
N ALA A 192 20.46 -11.44 4.33
CA ALA A 192 21.40 -12.55 4.47
C ALA A 192 22.84 -12.07 4.72
N LYS A 193 23.24 -10.93 4.11
CA LYS A 193 24.55 -10.27 4.22
C LYS A 193 24.72 -9.44 5.51
N SER A 194 23.83 -8.49 5.75
CA SER A 194 23.97 -7.42 6.75
C SER A 194 23.14 -7.64 8.02
N GLY A 195 22.25 -8.65 8.01
CA GLY A 195 21.37 -8.99 9.12
C GLY A 195 20.09 -8.15 9.19
N ALA A 196 19.01 -8.77 9.64
CA ALA A 196 17.68 -8.15 9.69
C ALA A 196 17.61 -6.90 10.57
N LYS A 197 18.29 -6.90 11.74
CA LYS A 197 18.28 -5.75 12.67
C LYS A 197 18.87 -4.48 12.04
N SER A 198 19.95 -4.62 11.26
CA SER A 198 20.61 -3.51 10.58
C SER A 198 19.69 -2.93 9.49
N VAL A 199 19.08 -3.80 8.68
CA VAL A 199 18.12 -3.41 7.63
C VAL A 199 16.91 -2.71 8.24
N GLN A 200 16.32 -3.29 9.30
CA GLN A 200 15.20 -2.70 10.03
C GLN A 200 15.53 -1.31 10.59
N LYS A 201 16.72 -1.14 11.20
CA LYS A 201 17.17 0.15 11.73
C LYS A 201 17.24 1.20 10.62
N ILE A 202 17.86 0.87 9.48
CA ILE A 202 17.97 1.80 8.35
C ILE A 202 16.60 2.17 7.78
N LEU A 203 15.73 1.20 7.52
CA LEU A 203 14.38 1.46 7.02
C LEU A 203 13.58 2.35 7.99
N LYS A 204 13.72 2.13 9.30
CA LYS A 204 13.08 2.98 10.33
C LYS A 204 13.60 4.42 10.29
N LEU A 205 14.90 4.63 10.12
CA LEU A 205 15.49 5.97 10.04
C LEU A 205 15.06 6.69 8.76
N ILE A 206 15.02 6.00 7.62
CA ILE A 206 14.51 6.58 6.36
C ILE A 206 13.03 6.97 6.51
N LYS A 207 12.22 6.12 7.14
CA LYS A 207 10.80 6.40 7.42
C LYS A 207 10.60 7.68 8.23
N GLN A 208 11.50 7.98 9.16
CA GLN A 208 11.47 9.20 9.99
C GLN A 208 12.01 10.44 9.25
N ALA A 209 12.67 10.24 8.11
CA ALA A 209 13.33 11.29 7.33
C ALA A 209 13.05 11.14 5.83
N GLN A 210 11.79 10.88 5.46
CA GLN A 210 11.39 10.68 4.06
C GLN A 210 11.79 11.89 3.21
N GLY A 211 12.45 11.60 2.09
CA GLY A 211 13.03 12.58 1.18
C GLY A 211 14.31 13.23 1.70
N ILE A 212 15.09 12.60 2.57
CA ILE A 212 16.43 13.08 2.89
C ILE A 212 17.40 12.80 1.72
N PRO A 213 18.24 13.77 1.29
CA PRO A 213 19.21 13.53 0.22
C PRO A 213 20.30 12.54 0.65
N LEU A 214 20.57 11.53 -0.18
CA LEU A 214 21.58 10.50 0.09
C LEU A 214 22.96 11.11 0.38
N HIS A 215 23.39 12.08 -0.43
CA HIS A 215 24.68 12.74 -0.29
C HIS A 215 24.88 13.40 1.09
N ILE A 216 23.82 13.97 1.67
CA ILE A 216 23.89 14.61 2.99
C ILE A 216 24.11 13.55 4.06
N VAL A 217 23.39 12.43 3.98
CA VAL A 217 23.57 11.31 4.91
C VAL A 217 24.98 10.73 4.81
N GLU A 218 25.54 10.63 3.61
CA GLU A 218 26.91 10.15 3.40
C GLU A 218 27.96 11.06 4.03
N GLN A 219 27.80 12.37 3.89
CA GLN A 219 28.73 13.36 4.45
C GLN A 219 28.62 13.46 5.97
N GLN A 220 27.40 13.53 6.50
CA GLN A 220 27.16 13.73 7.92
C GLN A 220 27.27 12.43 8.73
N LYS A 221 27.14 11.28 8.06
CA LYS A 221 27.03 9.94 8.69
C LYS A 221 25.94 9.91 9.77
N GLU A 222 24.84 10.61 9.53
CA GLU A 222 23.77 10.81 10.50
C GLU A 222 22.40 10.94 9.82
N ILE A 223 21.36 10.41 10.45
CA ILE A 223 19.96 10.67 10.10
C ILE A 223 19.24 11.05 11.40
N GLN A 224 18.64 12.25 11.46
CA GLN A 224 17.81 12.71 12.60
C GLN A 224 18.51 12.58 13.97
N GLY A 225 19.78 12.96 14.10
CA GLY A 225 20.53 12.82 15.36
C GLY A 225 21.18 11.45 15.59
N VAL A 226 20.83 10.44 14.78
CA VAL A 226 21.34 9.07 14.93
C VAL A 226 22.53 8.84 14.03
N LYS A 227 23.71 8.66 14.63
CA LYS A 227 24.94 8.35 13.92
C LYS A 227 24.90 6.95 13.29
N LEU A 228 25.43 6.86 12.08
CA LEU A 228 25.53 5.64 11.29
C LEU A 228 26.98 5.17 11.23
N THR A 229 27.16 3.86 11.38
CA THR A 229 28.44 3.19 11.13
C THR A 229 28.75 3.12 9.63
N GLU A 230 30.00 2.84 9.26
CA GLU A 230 30.36 2.73 7.84
C GLU A 230 29.66 1.55 7.15
N ALA A 231 29.44 0.45 7.88
CA ALA A 231 28.65 -0.68 7.39
C ALA A 231 27.19 -0.30 7.10
N GLU A 232 26.60 0.55 7.95
CA GLU A 232 25.24 1.07 7.79
C GLU A 232 25.12 2.05 6.62
N ILE A 233 26.12 2.91 6.41
CA ILE A 233 26.18 3.78 5.23
C ILE A 233 26.31 2.96 3.95
N ASN A 234 27.14 1.91 3.95
CA ASN A 234 27.26 1.02 2.80
C ASN A 234 25.96 0.25 2.52
N LEU A 235 25.25 -0.18 3.57
CA LEU A 235 23.93 -0.79 3.42
C LEU A 235 22.90 0.20 2.83
N LEU A 236 22.91 1.45 3.29
CA LEU A 236 22.05 2.52 2.75
C LEU A 236 22.33 2.76 1.27
N LYS A 237 23.61 2.79 0.87
CA LYS A 237 24.03 2.90 -0.52
C LYS A 237 23.52 1.74 -1.37
N SER A 238 23.67 0.50 -0.90
CA SER A 238 23.12 -0.67 -1.60
C SER A 238 21.60 -0.55 -1.76
N LEU A 239 20.86 -0.15 -0.72
CA LEU A 239 19.42 0.06 -0.80
C LEU A 239 19.01 1.12 -1.85
N ALA A 240 19.80 2.18 -2.01
CA ALA A 240 19.52 3.22 -2.99
C ALA A 240 19.97 2.85 -4.42
N HIS A 241 21.14 2.23 -4.58
CA HIS A 241 21.74 1.91 -5.87
C HIS A 241 21.10 0.71 -6.56
N ASP A 242 20.76 -0.33 -5.79
CA ASP A 242 20.20 -1.57 -6.34
C ASP A 242 18.72 -1.40 -6.76
N SER A 243 18.22 -0.16 -6.81
CA SER A 243 16.82 0.18 -7.13
C SER A 243 15.79 -0.45 -6.19
N ILE A 244 16.24 -0.88 -5.00
CA ILE A 244 15.37 -1.42 -3.95
C ILE A 244 14.43 -0.33 -3.44
N ILE A 245 14.98 0.88 -3.32
CA ILE A 245 14.28 2.12 -3.08
C ILE A 245 14.63 3.00 -4.28
N LYS A 246 13.84 2.97 -5.37
CA LYS A 246 14.07 3.83 -6.54
C LYS A 246 13.92 5.30 -6.11
N PRO A 247 15.02 6.02 -5.83
CA PRO A 247 14.91 7.34 -5.23
C PRO A 247 14.60 8.34 -6.35
N PRO A 248 13.58 9.21 -6.20
CA PRO A 248 13.43 10.35 -7.09
C PRO A 248 14.74 11.15 -7.09
N SER A 249 15.03 11.77 -8.22
CA SER A 249 16.23 12.58 -8.35
C SER A 249 15.95 13.95 -8.95
N ILE A 250 16.69 14.95 -8.47
CA ILE A 250 16.56 16.34 -8.93
C ILE A 250 17.95 16.84 -9.29
N LYS A 251 18.05 17.40 -10.50
CA LYS A 251 19.25 18.08 -10.98
C LYS A 251 19.09 19.58 -10.82
N THR A 252 20.04 20.20 -10.14
CA THR A 252 20.14 21.66 -10.05
C THR A 252 21.50 22.13 -10.55
N SER A 253 21.57 23.37 -11.02
CA SER A 253 22.83 23.99 -11.46
C SER A 253 23.80 24.23 -10.32
N HIS A 254 23.31 24.41 -9.08
CA HIS A 254 24.15 24.71 -7.91
C HIS A 254 24.49 23.51 -7.04
N ALA A 255 23.63 22.48 -6.97
CA ALA A 255 23.84 21.30 -6.11
C ALA A 255 24.00 19.99 -6.90
N GLY A 256 24.05 20.04 -8.23
CA GLY A 256 24.23 18.86 -9.08
C GLY A 256 23.03 17.91 -9.04
N GLN A 257 23.29 16.62 -9.26
CA GLN A 257 22.28 15.54 -9.23
C GLN A 257 22.14 15.00 -7.81
N ASN A 258 20.93 15.05 -7.25
CA ASN A 258 20.66 14.56 -5.89
C ASN A 258 19.58 13.48 -5.90
N TYR A 259 19.78 12.43 -5.11
CA TYR A 259 18.85 11.32 -4.94
C TYR A 259 18.20 11.38 -3.55
N PHE A 260 16.88 11.25 -3.50
CA PHE A 260 16.08 11.42 -2.30
C PHE A 260 15.60 10.06 -1.77
N LEU A 261 15.93 9.76 -0.51
CA LEU A 261 15.66 8.46 0.10
C LEU A 261 14.21 8.37 0.58
N PHE A 262 13.54 7.28 0.24
CA PHE A 262 12.20 6.95 0.73
C PHE A 262 12.16 5.52 1.26
N THR A 263 11.13 5.13 2.01
CA THR A 263 10.90 3.70 2.22
C THR A 263 10.39 3.05 0.92
N PRO A 264 10.54 1.71 0.77
CA PRO A 264 9.91 0.99 -0.34
C PRO A 264 8.43 1.35 -0.47
N LYS A 265 7.94 1.41 -1.70
CA LYS A 265 6.51 1.52 -1.96
C LYS A 265 5.82 0.29 -1.34
N PRO A 266 4.61 0.44 -0.76
CA PRO A 266 3.81 -0.72 -0.45
C PRO A 266 3.66 -1.58 -1.72
N GLY A 267 3.69 -2.90 -1.55
CA GLY A 267 3.72 -3.88 -2.63
C GLY A 267 2.43 -3.90 -3.44
N ASN A 268 2.45 -4.68 -4.53
CA ASN A 268 1.36 -4.76 -5.50
C ASN A 268 0.00 -5.12 -4.89
N ALA A 269 0.00 -5.80 -3.75
CA ALA A 269 -1.20 -6.20 -3.02
C ALA A 269 -1.97 -5.03 -2.39
N ARG A 270 -1.33 -3.88 -2.12
CA ARG A 270 -1.96 -2.69 -1.54
C ARG A 270 -2.13 -1.52 -2.53
N LEU A 271 -1.50 -1.55 -3.70
CA LEU A 271 -1.54 -0.43 -4.67
C LEU A 271 -2.02 -0.88 -6.05
N SER A 272 -3.20 -0.36 -6.42
CA SER A 272 -3.68 -0.36 -7.80
C SER A 272 -2.72 0.45 -8.70
N PRO A 273 -2.69 0.21 -10.03
CA PRO A 273 -1.85 0.95 -10.95
C PRO A 273 -2.02 2.48 -10.86
N THR A 274 -3.26 2.95 -10.69
CA THR A 274 -3.58 4.38 -10.50
C THR A 274 -2.94 4.94 -9.23
N LYS A 275 -3.05 4.23 -8.10
CA LYS A 275 -2.48 4.66 -6.82
C LYS A 275 -0.94 4.66 -6.83
N ARG A 276 -0.30 3.82 -7.66
CA ARG A 276 1.17 3.88 -7.85
C ARG A 276 1.60 5.21 -8.46
N GLU A 277 0.87 5.70 -9.46
CA GLU A 277 1.15 7.00 -10.07
C GLU A 277 0.98 8.13 -9.06
N VAL A 278 -0.08 8.08 -8.24
CA VAL A 278 -0.30 9.05 -7.14
C VAL A 278 0.86 9.03 -6.13
N TYR A 279 1.34 7.83 -5.74
CA TYR A 279 2.47 7.69 -4.83
C TYR A 279 3.78 8.23 -5.43
N GLU A 280 4.02 8.03 -6.72
CA GLU A 280 5.18 8.62 -7.41
C GLU A 280 5.12 10.14 -7.45
N ARG A 281 3.94 10.72 -7.74
CA ARG A 281 3.71 12.17 -7.68
C ARG A 281 3.96 12.70 -6.27
N ALA A 282 3.52 11.99 -5.24
CA ALA A 282 3.77 12.36 -3.84
C ALA A 282 5.26 12.35 -3.49
N MET A 283 6.00 11.29 -3.83
CA MET A 283 7.45 11.24 -3.61
C MET A 283 8.19 12.36 -4.34
N ALA A 284 7.78 12.69 -5.57
CA ALA A 284 8.34 13.79 -6.33
C ALA A 284 8.06 15.15 -5.66
N LEU A 285 6.85 15.37 -5.12
CA LEU A 285 6.50 16.57 -4.35
C LEU A 285 7.37 16.72 -3.10
N VAL A 286 7.54 15.63 -2.34
CA VAL A 286 8.42 15.60 -1.17
C VAL A 286 9.86 15.90 -1.56
N SER A 287 10.38 15.26 -2.60
CA SER A 287 11.74 15.48 -3.10
C SER A 287 11.97 16.94 -3.49
N ALA A 288 10.99 17.56 -4.18
CA ALA A 288 11.08 18.95 -4.57
C ALA A 288 11.15 19.89 -3.36
N VAL A 289 10.29 19.73 -2.35
CA VAL A 289 10.36 20.59 -1.15
C VAL A 289 11.61 20.32 -0.31
N ARG A 290 12.10 19.07 -0.26
CA ARG A 290 13.33 18.70 0.45
C ARG A 290 14.59 19.22 -0.25
N GLN A 291 14.62 19.31 -1.58
CA GLN A 291 15.69 19.98 -2.33
C GLN A 291 15.86 21.42 -1.85
N GLY A 292 14.76 22.19 -1.73
CA GLY A 292 14.82 23.57 -1.23
C GLY A 292 15.10 23.68 0.27
N GLN A 293 14.86 22.62 1.05
CA GLN A 293 15.18 22.60 2.48
C GLN A 293 16.66 22.36 2.74
N TYR A 294 17.19 21.32 2.11
CA TYR A 294 18.52 20.79 2.40
C TYR A 294 19.62 21.37 1.50
N LEU A 295 19.26 21.71 0.26
CA LEU A 295 20.20 22.14 -0.78
C LEU A 295 19.73 23.44 -1.46
N PRO A 296 19.36 24.51 -0.70
CA PRO A 296 18.97 25.79 -1.29
C PRO A 296 20.19 26.56 -1.80
N LYS A 297 20.00 27.34 -2.87
CA LYS A 297 20.98 28.34 -3.30
C LYS A 297 20.82 29.67 -2.55
N LYS A 298 19.59 30.17 -2.49
CA LYS A 298 19.25 31.47 -1.89
C LYS A 298 17.93 31.42 -1.11
N PHE A 299 16.96 30.61 -1.54
CA PHE A 299 15.62 30.56 -0.98
C PHE A 299 15.39 29.26 -0.17
N ALA A 300 15.89 29.24 1.06
CA ALA A 300 15.78 28.08 1.95
C ALA A 300 14.33 27.82 2.41
N ILE A 301 13.86 26.59 2.18
CA ILE A 301 12.58 26.10 2.73
C ILE A 301 12.81 25.66 4.18
N ARG A 302 12.29 26.44 5.13
CA ARG A 302 12.39 26.12 6.56
C ARG A 302 11.35 25.09 7.03
N ASN A 303 10.17 25.09 6.40
CA ASN A 303 9.05 24.24 6.78
C ASN A 303 8.43 23.60 5.52
N PRO A 304 8.87 22.39 5.12
CA PRO A 304 8.33 21.70 3.95
C PRO A 304 6.81 21.45 4.02
N PRO A 305 6.22 21.01 5.16
CA PRO A 305 4.77 20.90 5.29
C PRO A 305 4.01 22.20 5.00
N ALA A 306 4.57 23.36 5.35
CA ALA A 306 3.93 24.65 5.06
C ALA A 306 3.86 24.93 3.55
N ILE A 307 4.89 24.55 2.79
CA ILE A 307 4.91 24.69 1.32
C ILE A 307 3.86 23.77 0.68
N LEU A 308 3.77 22.52 1.12
CA LEU A 308 2.78 21.57 0.60
C LEU A 308 1.34 21.99 0.97
N ARG A 309 1.10 22.48 2.20
CA ARG A 309 -0.21 23.04 2.59
C ARG A 309 -0.58 24.26 1.76
N LYS A 310 0.40 25.13 1.47
CA LYS A 310 0.17 26.27 0.58
C LYS A 310 -0.23 25.81 -0.82
N LEU A 311 0.47 24.83 -1.39
CA LEU A 311 0.13 24.27 -2.70
C LEU A 311 -1.28 23.65 -2.71
N LYS A 312 -1.70 23.00 -1.61
CA LYS A 312 -3.05 22.45 -1.45
C LYS A 312 -4.13 23.53 -1.43
N ASN A 313 -3.91 24.61 -0.68
CA ASN A 313 -4.95 25.62 -0.42
C ASN A 313 -5.01 26.69 -1.51
N ASP A 314 -3.84 27.16 -1.96
CA ASP A 314 -3.72 28.31 -2.86
C ASP A 314 -3.54 27.86 -4.32
N TYR A 315 -3.36 26.56 -4.56
CA TYR A 315 -3.04 25.97 -5.87
C TYR A 315 -1.75 26.52 -6.52
N GLU A 316 -0.94 27.29 -5.77
CA GLU A 316 0.32 27.82 -6.24
C GLU A 316 1.38 27.99 -5.15
N ILE A 317 2.64 27.81 -5.54
CA ILE A 317 3.81 28.14 -4.73
C ILE A 317 4.37 29.47 -5.24
N GLY A 318 4.80 30.33 -4.32
CA GLY A 318 5.37 31.63 -4.64
C GLY A 318 6.55 31.55 -5.62
N ALA A 319 6.74 32.60 -6.41
CA ALA A 319 7.79 32.61 -7.42
C ALA A 319 9.20 32.65 -6.79
N SER A 320 10.13 31.88 -7.35
CA SER A 320 11.56 31.96 -7.00
C SER A 320 12.44 31.72 -8.22
N THR A 321 13.72 32.05 -8.09
CA THR A 321 14.72 31.75 -9.14
C THR A 321 15.09 30.27 -9.19
N GLU A 322 14.78 29.52 -8.14
CA GLU A 322 15.12 28.08 -8.00
C GLU A 322 13.95 27.18 -8.40
N ALA A 323 12.72 27.71 -8.42
CA ALA A 323 11.49 26.99 -8.71
C ALA A 323 11.51 26.24 -10.05
N LEU A 324 12.19 26.79 -11.07
CA LEU A 324 12.32 26.14 -12.38
C LEU A 324 12.99 24.78 -12.25
N GLU A 325 14.15 24.72 -11.60
CA GLU A 325 14.92 23.47 -11.46
C GLU A 325 14.29 22.55 -10.41
N GLN A 326 13.81 23.14 -9.31
CA GLN A 326 13.22 22.42 -8.18
C GLN A 326 11.93 21.68 -8.55
N TYR A 327 11.04 22.30 -9.34
CA TYR A 327 9.72 21.75 -9.64
C TYR A 327 9.59 21.24 -11.08
N ARG A 328 10.65 21.24 -11.89
CA ARG A 328 10.61 20.75 -13.29
C ARG A 328 10.04 19.33 -13.38
N GLN A 329 10.48 18.43 -12.50
CA GLN A 329 10.02 17.03 -12.54
C GLN A 329 8.51 16.91 -12.31
N LEU A 330 7.92 17.79 -11.49
CA LEU A 330 6.47 17.81 -11.26
C LEU A 330 5.67 18.20 -12.51
N THR A 331 6.27 18.96 -13.42
CA THR A 331 5.64 19.28 -14.70
C THR A 331 5.61 18.09 -15.66
N VAL A 332 6.67 17.28 -15.64
CA VAL A 332 6.75 16.03 -16.42
C VAL A 332 5.72 15.02 -15.92
N LEU A 333 5.55 14.91 -14.60
CA LEU A 333 4.56 14.06 -13.95
C LEU A 333 3.13 14.62 -13.98
N ARG A 334 2.89 15.73 -14.71
CA ARG A 334 1.57 16.37 -14.85
C ARG A 334 0.91 16.77 -13.52
N VAL A 335 1.72 17.01 -12.49
CA VAL A 335 1.24 17.52 -11.19
C VAL A 335 0.94 19.01 -11.29
N GLY A 336 1.74 19.75 -12.03
CA GLY A 336 1.58 21.20 -12.15
C GLY A 336 2.29 21.78 -13.35
N LYS A 337 2.25 23.11 -13.45
CA LYS A 337 2.88 23.90 -14.50
C LYS A 337 3.75 24.98 -13.89
N LEU A 338 4.88 25.24 -14.53
CA LEU A 338 5.73 26.37 -14.20
C LEU A 338 5.29 27.59 -15.00
N VAL A 339 5.00 28.68 -14.31
CA VAL A 339 4.60 29.96 -14.91
C VAL A 339 5.70 30.98 -14.67
N THR A 340 6.25 31.52 -15.75
CA THR A 340 7.26 32.59 -15.69
C THR A 340 6.59 33.91 -15.35
N THR A 341 7.19 34.65 -14.42
CA THR A 341 6.79 36.01 -14.04
C THR A 341 7.56 37.04 -14.88
N PRO A 342 7.09 38.30 -14.98
CA PRO A 342 7.79 39.35 -15.73
C PRO A 342 9.24 39.59 -15.29
N SER A 343 9.58 39.30 -14.03
CA SER A 343 10.93 39.41 -13.48
C SER A 343 11.85 38.21 -13.80
N GLY A 344 11.39 37.27 -14.62
CA GLY A 344 12.13 36.04 -14.96
C GLY A 344 12.13 34.98 -13.86
N TRP A 345 11.38 35.17 -12.77
CA TRP A 345 11.20 34.15 -11.73
C TRP A 345 10.11 33.17 -12.15
N HIS A 346 10.12 31.96 -11.61
CA HIS A 346 9.11 30.96 -11.92
C HIS A 346 8.25 30.66 -10.69
N LYS A 347 6.94 30.58 -10.88
CA LYS A 347 6.02 30.04 -9.88
C LYS A 347 5.50 28.67 -10.32
N PHE A 348 5.23 27.81 -9.37
CA PHE A 348 4.62 26.51 -9.64
C PHE A 348 3.12 26.58 -9.36
N LYS A 349 2.30 26.23 -10.35
CA LYS A 349 0.85 26.14 -10.24
C LYS A 349 0.40 24.69 -10.33
N LEU A 350 -0.47 24.27 -9.43
CA LEU A 350 -1.06 22.94 -9.45
C LEU A 350 -2.01 22.78 -10.67
N ILE A 351 -2.04 21.59 -11.25
CA ILE A 351 -3.15 21.18 -12.12
C ILE A 351 -4.20 20.54 -11.21
N ASP A 352 -5.37 21.17 -11.13
CA ASP A 352 -6.47 20.74 -10.27
C ASP A 352 -7.13 19.45 -10.80
N THR A 353 -6.61 18.32 -10.35
CA THR A 353 -7.21 16.99 -10.53
C THR A 353 -7.27 16.26 -9.20
N GLU A 354 -8.21 15.34 -9.05
CA GLU A 354 -8.40 14.58 -7.82
C GLU A 354 -7.12 13.81 -7.43
N GLU A 355 -6.42 13.22 -8.40
CA GLU A 355 -5.19 12.47 -8.20
C GLU A 355 -4.03 13.36 -7.72
N ASN A 356 -3.98 14.61 -8.19
CA ASN A 356 -2.96 15.57 -7.77
C ASN A 356 -3.21 16.10 -6.36
N ILE A 357 -4.48 16.31 -6.00
CA ILE A 357 -4.87 16.66 -4.62
C ILE A 357 -4.57 15.49 -3.68
N GLU A 358 -4.86 14.26 -4.09
CA GLU A 358 -4.50 13.05 -3.35
C GLU A 358 -2.98 12.94 -3.15
N ALA A 359 -2.20 13.16 -4.21
CA ALA A 359 -0.74 13.15 -4.13
C ALA A 359 -0.18 14.18 -3.15
N ILE A 360 -0.80 15.35 -3.02
CA ILE A 360 -0.39 16.37 -2.03
C ILE A 360 -0.72 15.94 -0.60
N ASN A 361 -1.90 15.35 -0.38
CA ASN A 361 -2.27 14.82 0.94
C ASN A 361 -1.28 13.73 1.37
N LEU A 362 -0.99 12.81 0.46
CA LEU A 362 0.01 11.77 0.66
C LEU A 362 1.41 12.33 0.91
N ALA A 363 1.82 13.37 0.18
CA ALA A 363 3.10 14.05 0.43
C ALA A 363 3.15 14.73 1.81
N LEU A 364 2.03 15.30 2.28
CA LEU A 364 1.92 15.87 3.62
C LEU A 364 2.08 14.81 4.70
N GLU A 365 1.47 13.63 4.52
CA GLU A 365 1.59 12.50 5.43
C GLU A 365 3.03 11.93 5.44
N LEU A 366 3.64 11.76 4.27
CA LEU A 366 5.04 11.30 4.16
C LEU A 366 6.03 12.25 4.86
N VAL A 367 5.81 13.56 4.79
CA VAL A 367 6.70 14.56 5.41
C VAL A 367 6.43 14.72 6.91
N SER A 368 5.18 14.55 7.35
CA SER A 368 4.76 14.81 8.74
C SER A 368 4.81 13.56 9.62
N VAL A 369 4.37 12.41 9.10
CA VAL A 369 4.17 11.14 9.83
C VAL A 369 5.09 10.02 9.33
N GLY A 370 5.51 10.07 8.06
CA GLY A 370 6.44 9.11 7.47
C GLY A 370 5.79 7.89 6.81
N GLU A 371 4.46 7.83 6.75
CA GLU A 371 3.65 6.81 6.06
C GLU A 371 2.62 7.48 5.15
N GLY A 372 2.17 6.75 4.13
CA GLY A 372 1.04 7.14 3.29
C GLY A 372 -0.20 6.32 3.62
N GLN A 373 -1.29 7.00 3.96
CA GLN A 373 -2.57 6.41 4.32
C GLN A 373 -3.53 6.38 3.10
N GLY A 374 -4.47 5.43 3.07
CA GLY A 374 -5.57 5.43 2.10
C GLY A 374 -5.28 4.88 0.69
N LEU A 375 -4.10 4.29 0.45
CA LEU A 375 -3.72 3.72 -0.84
C LEU A 375 -4.50 2.45 -1.25
N GLU A 376 -5.29 1.90 -0.33
CA GLU A 376 -5.93 0.57 -0.38
C GLU A 376 -7.36 0.57 -0.96
N VAL A 377 -7.90 1.74 -1.33
CA VAL A 377 -9.26 1.86 -1.88
C VAL A 377 -9.29 1.48 -3.36
N ASP A 378 -10.28 0.64 -3.72
CA ASP A 378 -10.58 0.26 -5.10
C ASP A 378 -11.61 1.22 -5.72
N ASP A 379 -11.12 2.09 -6.60
CA ASP A 379 -11.94 3.08 -7.31
C ASP A 379 -12.95 2.44 -8.28
N GLN A 380 -12.68 1.23 -8.81
CA GLN A 380 -13.60 0.51 -9.70
C GLN A 380 -14.82 -0.01 -8.94
N MET A 381 -14.62 -0.49 -7.70
CA MET A 381 -15.72 -0.91 -6.84
C MET A 381 -16.67 0.25 -6.52
N ARG A 382 -16.12 1.43 -6.17
CA ARG A 382 -16.92 2.62 -5.84
C ARG A 382 -17.74 3.07 -7.04
N LEU A 383 -17.13 3.09 -8.21
CA LEU A 383 -17.79 3.44 -9.45
C LEU A 383 -18.89 2.42 -9.80
N ALA A 384 -18.62 1.13 -9.60
CA ALA A 384 -19.60 0.07 -9.83
C ALA A 384 -20.82 0.18 -8.90
N ILE A 385 -20.61 0.45 -7.62
CA ILE A 385 -21.69 0.64 -6.64
C ILE A 385 -22.55 1.88 -6.97
N ASN A 386 -21.91 3.00 -7.32
CA ASN A 386 -22.63 4.23 -7.66
C ASN A 386 -23.49 4.10 -8.93
N GLN A 387 -23.07 3.26 -9.88
CA GLN A 387 -23.79 3.04 -11.14
C GLN A 387 -24.82 1.90 -11.07
N GLY A 388 -24.89 1.19 -9.94
CA GLY A 388 -25.95 0.25 -9.61
C GLY A 388 -25.77 -1.17 -10.17
N GLN A 389 -26.74 -2.02 -9.86
CA GLN A 389 -26.67 -3.47 -10.01
C GLN A 389 -26.34 -3.95 -11.45
N THR A 390 -27.05 -3.40 -12.45
CA THR A 390 -26.86 -3.79 -13.86
C THR A 390 -25.47 -3.43 -14.37
N TYR A 391 -24.89 -2.34 -13.87
CA TYR A 391 -23.54 -1.93 -14.25
C TYR A 391 -22.47 -2.82 -13.60
N VAL A 392 -22.67 -3.21 -12.33
CA VAL A 392 -21.84 -4.23 -11.65
C VAL A 392 -21.82 -5.52 -12.46
N GLU A 393 -22.99 -6.05 -12.84
CA GLU A 393 -23.12 -7.27 -13.66
C GLU A 393 -22.46 -7.14 -15.04
N SER A 394 -22.55 -5.96 -15.67
CA SER A 394 -21.89 -5.68 -16.96
C SER A 394 -20.37 -5.61 -16.83
N LEU A 395 -19.84 -4.97 -15.78
CA LEU A 395 -18.40 -4.93 -15.51
C LEU A 395 -17.85 -6.32 -15.23
N ILE A 396 -18.56 -7.12 -14.43
CA ILE A 396 -18.20 -8.51 -14.15
C ILE A 396 -18.16 -9.32 -15.44
N SER A 397 -19.17 -9.15 -16.30
CA SER A 397 -19.24 -9.81 -17.61
C SER A 397 -18.04 -9.42 -18.49
N ALA A 398 -17.67 -8.14 -18.49
CA ALA A 398 -16.53 -7.64 -19.25
C ALA A 398 -15.17 -8.14 -18.71
N VAL A 399 -14.99 -8.21 -17.39
CA VAL A 399 -13.78 -8.74 -16.74
C VAL A 399 -13.65 -10.24 -17.01
N LYS A 400 -14.73 -11.02 -16.84
CA LYS A 400 -14.76 -12.45 -17.19
C LYS A 400 -14.47 -12.71 -18.67
N LEU A 401 -15.00 -11.87 -19.57
CA LEU A 401 -14.68 -11.94 -21.00
C LEU A 401 -13.19 -11.71 -21.26
N LYS A 402 -12.58 -10.76 -20.55
CA LYS A 402 -11.15 -10.44 -20.65
C LYS A 402 -10.25 -11.55 -20.09
N GLU A 403 -10.69 -12.23 -19.04
CA GLU A 403 -10.04 -13.43 -18.49
C GLU A 403 -10.24 -14.66 -19.39
N SER A 404 -11.34 -14.74 -20.14
CA SER A 404 -11.63 -15.83 -21.08
C SER A 404 -10.95 -15.73 -22.45
N THR A 405 -10.27 -14.62 -22.76
CA THR A 405 -9.45 -14.48 -23.98
C THR A 405 -8.06 -15.08 -23.80
N ASN A 406 -8.01 -16.42 -23.83
CA ASN A 406 -6.91 -17.32 -24.22
C ASN A 406 -7.45 -18.73 -23.92
N VAL A 407 -7.94 -19.50 -24.91
CA VAL A 407 -7.17 -20.24 -25.90
C VAL A 407 -7.95 -20.23 -27.22
N ALA A 408 -7.39 -19.65 -28.29
CA ALA A 408 -7.78 -20.09 -29.62
C ALA A 408 -7.27 -21.53 -29.77
N LEU A 409 -8.20 -22.48 -29.88
CA LEU A 409 -7.83 -23.83 -30.32
C LEU A 409 -7.12 -23.68 -31.67
N SER A 410 -5.96 -24.31 -31.84
CA SER A 410 -5.34 -24.41 -33.15
C SER A 410 -6.30 -25.18 -34.08
N GLU A 411 -6.28 -24.88 -35.38
CA GLU A 411 -7.13 -25.57 -36.36
C GLU A 411 -6.98 -27.10 -36.28
N GLU A 412 -5.79 -27.62 -35.91
CA GLU A 412 -5.55 -29.05 -35.63
C GLU A 412 -6.40 -29.62 -34.47
N HIS A 413 -6.64 -28.85 -33.40
CA HIS A 413 -7.48 -29.31 -32.29
C HIS A 413 -8.98 -29.22 -32.59
N GLN A 414 -9.39 -28.39 -33.56
CA GLN A 414 -10.77 -28.33 -34.03
C GLN A 414 -11.11 -29.59 -34.86
N GLU A 415 -10.18 -30.04 -35.72
CA GLU A 415 -10.34 -31.26 -36.53
C GLU A 415 -10.35 -32.56 -35.69
N GLU A 416 -9.59 -32.66 -34.61
CA GLU A 416 -9.65 -33.82 -33.71
C GLU A 416 -11.00 -33.91 -32.97
N VAL A 417 -11.57 -32.77 -32.58
CA VAL A 417 -12.88 -32.73 -31.92
C VAL A 417 -13.99 -33.10 -32.91
N ASP A 418 -13.95 -32.60 -34.14
CA ASP A 418 -14.95 -32.92 -35.17
C ASP A 418 -14.90 -34.40 -35.60
N ASN A 419 -13.71 -35.02 -35.64
CA ASN A 419 -13.57 -36.46 -35.90
C ASN A 419 -14.12 -37.36 -34.77
N ILE A 420 -14.05 -36.91 -33.51
CA ILE A 420 -14.65 -37.62 -32.37
C ILE A 420 -16.19 -37.60 -32.44
N PHE A 421 -16.79 -36.54 -33.00
CA PHE A 421 -18.25 -36.43 -33.16
C PHE A 421 -18.79 -37.05 -34.44
N LEU A 422 -17.96 -37.25 -35.48
CA LEU A 422 -18.37 -37.87 -36.76
C LEU A 422 -18.07 -39.38 -36.84
N GLY A 423 -17.22 -39.93 -35.96
CA GLY A 423 -16.83 -41.35 -35.95
C GLY A 423 -17.76 -42.32 -35.20
N GLY A 424 -19.01 -41.93 -34.94
CA GLY A 424 -20.00 -42.73 -34.23
C GLY A 424 -21.02 -43.41 -35.15
N VAL A 425 -20.57 -44.35 -36.00
CA VAL A 425 -21.37 -45.49 -36.53
C VAL A 425 -20.47 -46.71 -36.67
#